data_AF-A0A957ULK2-F1
#
_entry.id   AF-A0A957ULK2-F1
#
_cell.length_a   1.000
_cell.length_b   1.000
_cell.length_c   1.000
_cell.angle_alpha   90.00
_cell.angle_beta   90.00
_cell.angle_gamma   90.00
#
_symmetry.space_group_name_H-M   'P 1'
#
loop_
_entity.id
_entity.type
_entity.pdbx_description
1 polymer ?
#
loop_
_entity_poly.entity_id
_entity_poly.type
_entity_poly.pdbx_seq_one_letter_code
_entity_poly.pdbx_strand_id
1 'polypeptide(L)'
;MTTDVRQAVPERMTQDLLPDETENSVQIASQWQLMWWKFRKHKAAMAGGVITILIYLIAIFAEFLAPFDTERFSAQHTYAPPQPIHLFETTAEGRVFNPYVNGYKVEIDQVALRRTFVVDEESK
;
A
#
# COMPACT_ATOMS: atom_id res chain seq x y z
N MET A 1 47.44 -40.08 49.55
CA MET A 1 46.96 -40.70 48.30
C MET A 1 45.48 -40.38 48.18
N THR A 2 45.18 -39.12 47.85
CA THR A 2 43.83 -38.57 47.71
C THR A 2 43.65 -38.23 46.25
N THR A 3 43.08 -39.18 45.50
CA THR A 3 42.80 -38.98 44.08
C THR A 3 41.56 -38.10 43.97
N ASP A 4 41.74 -36.89 43.48
CA ASP A 4 40.70 -35.86 43.34
C ASP A 4 39.68 -36.28 42.27
N VAL A 5 38.49 -36.65 42.71
CA VAL A 5 37.38 -37.14 41.87
C VAL A 5 36.80 -36.01 40.99
N ARG A 6 37.18 -34.74 41.21
CA ARG A 6 36.66 -33.60 40.43
C ARG A 6 37.17 -33.55 38.98
N GLN A 7 38.21 -34.31 38.65
CA GLN A 7 38.88 -34.22 37.35
C GLN A 7 38.31 -35.16 36.26
N ALA A 8 37.28 -35.97 36.57
CA ALA A 8 36.79 -37.04 35.69
C ALA A 8 35.66 -36.62 34.73
N VAL A 9 35.13 -35.40 34.79
CA VAL A 9 34.06 -34.96 33.90
C VAL A 9 34.67 -34.16 32.74
N PRO A 10 34.70 -34.68 31.50
CA PRO A 10 35.20 -33.92 30.36
C PRO A 10 34.27 -32.73 30.08
N GLU A 11 34.84 -31.54 29.83
CA GLU A 11 34.09 -30.28 29.58
C GLU A 11 33.02 -30.39 28.46
N ARG A 12 33.18 -31.37 27.58
CA ARG A 12 32.23 -31.68 26.50
C ARG A 12 30.90 -32.21 27.06
N MET A 13 30.95 -33.05 28.10
CA MET A 13 29.74 -33.56 28.75
C MET A 13 28.98 -32.47 29.49
N THR A 14 29.67 -31.48 30.06
CA THR A 14 28.99 -30.30 30.61
C THR A 14 28.30 -29.51 29.52
N GLN A 15 28.87 -29.44 28.30
CA GLN A 15 28.30 -28.71 27.16
C GLN A 15 27.07 -29.38 26.53
N ASP A 16 26.91 -30.69 26.67
CA ASP A 16 25.72 -31.43 26.21
C ASP A 16 24.56 -31.41 27.23
N LEU A 17 24.82 -30.98 28.48
CA LEU A 17 23.86 -30.98 29.58
C LEU A 17 23.15 -29.63 29.81
N LEU A 18 23.61 -28.55 29.16
CA LEU A 18 22.84 -27.30 29.16
C LEU A 18 21.74 -27.38 28.09
N PRO A 19 20.47 -27.29 28.49
CA PRO A 19 19.38 -27.25 27.52
C PRO A 19 19.56 -26.03 26.62
N ASP A 20 19.48 -26.25 25.31
CA ASP A 20 19.55 -25.18 24.32
C ASP A 20 18.49 -24.12 24.67
N GLU A 21 18.94 -22.89 24.96
CA GLU A 21 18.11 -21.74 25.35
C GLU A 21 16.93 -21.53 24.37
N THR A 22 17.13 -21.94 23.12
CA THR A 22 16.13 -21.89 22.06
C THR A 22 14.92 -22.79 22.34
N GLU A 23 15.10 -23.98 22.90
CA GLU A 23 13.99 -24.90 23.21
C GLU A 23 13.15 -24.44 24.40
N ASN A 24 13.76 -23.86 25.43
CA ASN A 24 13.05 -23.32 26.59
C ASN A 24 12.13 -22.15 26.21
N SER A 25 12.56 -21.29 25.29
CA SER A 25 11.76 -20.16 24.81
C SER A 25 10.48 -20.59 24.07
N VAL A 26 10.53 -21.73 23.37
CA VAL A 26 9.37 -22.30 22.67
C VAL A 26 8.37 -22.91 23.66
N GLN A 27 8.83 -23.45 24.79
CA GLN A 27 7.98 -24.05 25.83
C GLN A 27 7.26 -23.02 26.72
N ILE A 28 7.78 -21.80 26.84
CA ILE A 28 7.19 -20.70 27.63
C ILE A 28 6.33 -19.75 26.78
N ALA A 29 6.40 -19.87 25.45
CA ALA A 29 5.66 -18.99 24.55
C ALA A 29 4.13 -19.11 24.76
N SER A 30 3.46 -17.96 24.81
CA SER A 30 1.99 -17.89 24.89
C SER A 30 1.35 -18.62 23.70
N GLN A 31 0.23 -19.30 23.93
CA GLN A 31 -0.56 -20.00 22.90
C GLN A 31 -0.77 -19.14 21.63
N TRP A 32 -0.94 -17.83 21.82
CA TRP A 32 -1.08 -16.86 20.74
C TRP A 32 0.20 -16.70 19.89
N GLN A 33 1.37 -16.70 20.52
CA GLN A 33 2.66 -16.61 19.83
C GLN A 33 2.91 -17.86 18.99
N LEU A 34 2.62 -19.06 19.51
CA LEU A 34 2.70 -20.30 18.74
C LEU A 34 1.79 -20.29 17.52
N MET A 35 0.56 -19.78 17.68
CA MET A 35 -0.40 -19.67 16.58
C MET A 35 0.07 -18.68 15.51
N TRP A 36 0.62 -17.53 15.92
CA TRP A 36 1.15 -16.53 15.01
C TRP A 36 2.37 -17.04 14.22
N TRP A 37 3.29 -17.77 14.85
CA TRP A 37 4.42 -18.38 14.17
C TRP A 37 4.00 -19.43 13.14
N LYS A 38 3.02 -20.28 13.49
CA LYS A 38 2.42 -21.22 12.53
C LYS A 38 1.78 -20.49 11.37
N PHE A 39 0.97 -19.46 11.64
CA PHE A 39 0.33 -18.64 10.60
C PHE A 39 1.34 -17.98 9.65
N ARG A 40 2.41 -17.39 10.19
CA ARG A 40 3.49 -16.77 9.39
C ARG A 40 4.26 -17.75 8.50
N LYS A 41 4.25 -19.05 8.80
CA LYS A 41 4.87 -20.07 7.95
C LYS A 41 4.08 -20.29 6.65
N HIS A 42 2.78 -20.01 6.63
CA HIS A 42 1.92 -20.19 5.46
C HIS A 42 1.94 -18.94 4.56
N LYS A 43 2.71 -19.00 3.47
CA LYS A 43 2.83 -17.89 2.49
C LYS A 43 1.48 -17.44 1.91
N ALA A 44 0.57 -18.39 1.64
CA ALA A 44 -0.77 -18.07 1.13
C ALA A 44 -1.62 -17.31 2.16
N ALA A 45 -1.58 -17.73 3.43
CA ALA A 45 -2.29 -17.05 4.51
C ALA A 45 -1.75 -15.63 4.75
N MET A 46 -0.43 -15.46 4.68
CA MET A 46 0.21 -14.15 4.78
C MET A 46 -0.17 -13.23 3.61
N ALA A 47 -0.20 -13.74 2.37
CA ALA A 47 -0.64 -12.97 1.21
C ALA A 47 -2.09 -12.49 1.37
N GLY A 48 -3.00 -13.38 1.80
CA GLY A 48 -4.39 -13.02 2.11
C GLY A 48 -4.49 -11.96 3.22
N GLY A 49 -3.72 -12.11 4.30
CA GLY A 49 -3.66 -11.12 5.37
C GLY A 49 -3.20 -9.74 4.89
N VAL A 50 -2.18 -9.69 4.03
CA VAL A 50 -1.71 -8.44 3.41
C VAL A 50 -2.80 -7.79 2.55
N ILE A 51 -3.47 -8.56 1.69
CA ILE A 51 -4.56 -8.06 0.85
C ILE A 51 -5.69 -7.49 1.70
N THR A 52 -6.11 -8.20 2.74
CA THR A 52 -7.14 -7.73 3.67
C THR A 52 -6.75 -6.42 4.32
N ILE A 53 -5.53 -6.31 4.83
CA ILE A 53 -5.02 -5.07 5.42
C ILE A 53 -5.05 -3.92 4.41
N LEU A 54 -4.64 -4.15 3.16
CA LEU A 54 -4.66 -3.13 2.11
C LEU A 54 -6.08 -2.64 1.82
N ILE A 55 -7.07 -3.54 1.75
CA ILE A 55 -8.48 -3.16 1.54
C ILE A 55 -8.99 -2.29 2.69
N TYR A 56 -8.68 -2.65 3.94
CA TYR A 56 -9.07 -1.85 5.10
C TYR A 56 -8.37 -0.49 5.14
N LEU A 57 -7.11 -0.41 4.72
CA LEU A 57 -6.41 0.87 4.59
C LEU A 57 -7.09 1.76 3.55
N ILE A 58 -7.43 1.24 2.38
CA ILE A 58 -8.19 1.98 1.35
C ILE A 58 -9.52 2.49 1.92
N ALA A 59 -10.23 1.67 2.70
CA ALA A 59 -11.51 2.06 3.30
C ALA A 59 -11.36 3.17 4.36
N ILE A 60 -10.34 3.10 5.23
CA ILE A 60 -10.08 4.14 6.25
C ILE A 60 -9.64 5.45 5.59
N PHE A 61 -8.87 5.38 4.50
CA PHE A 61 -8.40 6.54 3.75
C PHE A 61 -9.30 6.86 2.54
N ALA A 62 -10.56 6.43 2.55
CA ALA A 62 -11.45 6.59 1.40
C ALA A 62 -11.67 8.05 1.02
N GLU A 63 -11.84 8.95 1.98
CA GLU A 63 -12.02 10.39 1.71
C GLU A 63 -10.78 11.04 1.07
N PHE A 64 -9.60 10.51 1.35
CA PHE A 64 -8.36 10.99 0.74
C PHE A 64 -8.18 10.43 -0.68
N LEU A 65 -8.50 9.15 -0.90
CA LEU A 65 -8.35 8.49 -2.21
C LEU A 65 -9.47 8.87 -3.19
N ALA A 66 -10.69 9.05 -2.70
CA ALA A 66 -11.89 9.35 -3.48
C ALA A 66 -12.54 10.63 -2.94
N PRO A 67 -12.00 11.82 -3.28
CA PRO A 67 -12.53 13.09 -2.78
C PRO A 67 -13.90 13.43 -3.37
N PHE A 68 -14.39 12.69 -4.37
CA PHE A 68 -15.69 12.88 -4.99
C PHE A 68 -16.68 11.82 -4.53
N ASP A 69 -17.84 12.28 -4.04
CA ASP A 69 -18.98 11.41 -3.73
C ASP A 69 -19.47 10.67 -4.98
N THR A 70 -19.95 9.45 -4.80
CA THR A 70 -20.59 8.65 -5.86
C THR A 70 -21.87 9.28 -6.40
N GLU A 71 -22.55 10.10 -5.59
CA GLU A 71 -23.76 10.83 -6.01
C GLU A 71 -23.44 12.17 -6.69
N ARG A 72 -22.17 12.55 -6.75
CA ARG A 72 -21.76 13.86 -7.30
C ARG A 72 -21.90 13.87 -8.81
N PHE A 73 -22.95 14.54 -9.31
CA PHE A 73 -23.19 14.70 -10.73
C PHE A 73 -22.75 16.08 -11.24
N SER A 74 -22.03 16.13 -12.37
CA SER A 74 -21.61 17.36 -13.03
C SER A 74 -22.39 17.61 -14.31
N ALA A 75 -23.44 18.43 -14.24
CA ALA A 75 -24.28 18.77 -15.40
C ALA A 75 -23.52 19.50 -16.53
N GLN A 76 -22.39 20.11 -16.20
CA GLN A 76 -21.53 20.81 -17.17
C GLN A 76 -20.66 19.84 -17.97
N HIS A 77 -20.38 18.63 -17.44
CA HIS A 77 -19.44 17.67 -18.02
C HIS A 77 -20.09 16.32 -18.40
N THR A 78 -21.43 16.25 -18.46
CA THR A 78 -22.20 15.00 -18.68
C THR A 78 -21.74 14.16 -19.86
N TYR A 79 -21.29 14.80 -20.94
CA TYR A 79 -20.79 14.15 -22.16
C TYR A 79 -19.41 14.67 -22.56
N ALA A 80 -18.65 15.19 -21.60
CA ALA A 80 -17.30 15.66 -21.85
C ALA A 80 -16.40 14.43 -22.16
N PRO A 81 -15.56 14.50 -23.21
CA PRO A 81 -14.62 13.42 -23.49
C PRO A 81 -13.55 13.32 -22.38
N PRO A 82 -12.86 12.17 -22.25
CA PRO A 82 -11.75 12.02 -21.31
C PRO A 82 -10.67 13.09 -21.55
N GLN A 83 -10.26 13.79 -20.50
CA GLN A 83 -9.24 14.83 -20.60
C GLN A 83 -7.82 14.25 -20.52
N PRO A 84 -6.92 14.61 -21.44
CA PRO A 84 -5.51 14.23 -21.34
C PRO A 84 -4.80 15.03 -20.24
N ILE A 85 -3.95 14.36 -19.48
CA ILE A 85 -3.13 14.97 -18.43
C ILE A 85 -1.80 15.43 -19.03
N HIS A 86 -1.48 16.71 -18.86
CA HIS A 86 -0.20 17.28 -19.28
C HIS A 86 0.71 17.38 -18.06
N LEU A 87 1.85 16.70 -18.05
CA LEU A 87 2.75 16.66 -16.87
C LEU A 87 3.74 17.82 -16.81
N PHE A 88 3.96 18.49 -17.94
CA PHE A 88 4.98 19.51 -18.07
C PHE A 88 4.42 20.74 -18.78
N GLU A 89 4.68 21.90 -18.20
CA GLU A 89 4.34 23.19 -18.78
C GLU A 89 5.59 23.83 -19.38
N THR A 90 5.44 24.44 -20.56
CA THR A 90 6.53 25.22 -21.19
C THR A 90 6.32 26.68 -20.84
N THR A 91 7.14 27.20 -19.92
CA THR A 91 7.14 28.61 -19.50
C THR A 91 8.33 29.33 -20.14
N ALA A 92 8.34 30.67 -20.12
CA ALA A 92 9.43 31.48 -20.66
C ALA A 92 10.83 31.14 -20.09
N GLU A 93 10.89 30.55 -18.88
CA GLU A 93 12.12 30.15 -18.19
C GLU A 93 12.52 28.68 -18.43
N GLY A 94 11.70 27.89 -19.14
CA GLY A 94 11.96 26.49 -19.45
C GLY A 94 10.78 25.56 -19.16
N ARG A 95 11.07 24.25 -19.12
CA ARG A 95 10.06 23.20 -18.89
C ARG A 95 9.96 22.88 -17.40
N VAL A 96 8.82 23.15 -16.79
CA VAL A 96 8.56 22.91 -15.36
C VAL A 96 7.64 21.69 -15.20
N PHE A 97 7.89 20.87 -14.19
CA PHE A 97 7.01 19.76 -13.81
C PHE A 97 5.82 20.31 -13.03
N ASN A 98 4.72 20.58 -13.75
CA ASN A 98 3.47 21.09 -13.21
C ASN A 98 2.33 20.36 -13.92
N PRO A 99 1.74 19.30 -13.33
CA PRO A 99 0.64 18.59 -13.95
C PRO A 99 -0.62 19.45 -14.09
N TYR A 100 -1.16 19.58 -15.31
CA TYR A 100 -2.36 20.38 -15.61
C TYR A 100 -3.26 19.69 -16.64
N VAL A 101 -4.49 20.19 -16.77
CA VAL A 101 -5.50 19.69 -17.71
C VAL A 101 -6.18 20.89 -18.37
N ASN A 102 -6.26 20.90 -19.70
CA ASN A 102 -6.94 21.99 -20.41
C ASN A 102 -8.45 22.01 -20.11
N GLY A 103 -9.00 23.20 -19.96
CA GLY A 103 -10.42 23.43 -19.81
C GLY A 103 -11.21 23.04 -21.06
N TYR A 104 -12.51 22.87 -20.89
CA TYR A 104 -13.43 22.73 -22.01
C TYR A 104 -14.25 24.01 -22.19
N LYS A 105 -14.42 24.39 -23.45
CA LYS A 105 -15.42 25.36 -23.87
C LYS A 105 -16.59 24.62 -24.50
N VAL A 106 -17.80 24.95 -24.06
CA VAL A 106 -19.03 24.38 -24.62
C VAL A 106 -19.54 25.30 -25.72
N GLU A 107 -19.56 24.79 -26.95
CA GLU A 107 -20.17 25.47 -28.08
C GLU A 107 -21.48 24.78 -28.47
N ILE A 108 -22.52 25.57 -28.72
CA ILE A 108 -23.83 25.07 -29.16
C ILE A 108 -23.88 25.22 -30.68
N ASP A 109 -23.94 24.09 -31.37
CA ASP A 109 -24.25 24.07 -32.80
C ASP A 109 -25.71 24.54 -32.98
N GLN A 110 -25.92 25.69 -33.61
CA GLN A 110 -27.24 26.31 -33.74
C GLN A 110 -28.19 25.54 -34.67
N VAL A 111 -27.66 24.72 -35.57
CA VAL A 111 -28.45 23.95 -36.53
C VAL A 111 -28.92 22.64 -35.89
N ALA A 112 -28.00 21.92 -35.24
CA ALA A 112 -28.29 20.64 -34.59
C ALA A 112 -28.75 20.78 -33.13
N LEU A 113 -28.67 21.98 -32.54
CA LEU A 113 -28.85 22.27 -31.11
C LEU A 113 -28.02 21.36 -30.19
N ARG A 114 -26.87 20.90 -30.70
CA ARG A 114 -25.98 19.97 -30.01
C ARG A 114 -24.87 20.72 -29.28
N ARG A 115 -24.66 20.39 -28.01
CA ARG A 115 -23.49 20.83 -27.24
C ARG A 115 -22.27 20.04 -27.68
N THR A 116 -21.24 20.73 -28.13
CA THR A 116 -19.94 20.15 -28.48
C THR A 116 -18.89 20.71 -27.54
N PHE A 117 -18.05 19.83 -26.99
CA PHE A 117 -16.93 20.20 -26.12
C PHE A 117 -15.70 20.43 -26.98
N VAL A 118 -15.18 21.65 -26.99
CA VAL A 118 -13.91 22.01 -27.65
C VAL A 118 -12.89 22.27 -26.55
N VAL A 119 -11.66 21.76 -26.71
CA VAL A 119 -10.58 22.00 -25.77
C VAL A 119 -10.19 23.47 -25.85
N ASP A 120 -10.21 24.14 -24.71
CA ASP A 120 -9.75 25.52 -24.56
C ASP A 120 -8.30 25.50 -24.06
N GLU A 121 -7.35 25.81 -24.93
CA GLU A 121 -5.92 25.82 -24.60
C GLU A 121 -5.50 27.06 -23.81
N GLU A 122 -6.36 28.09 -23.71
CA GLU A 122 -6.10 29.29 -22.90
C GLU A 122 -6.46 29.06 -21.42
N SER A 123 -7.37 28.13 -21.16
CA SER A 123 -7.79 27.74 -19.81
C SER A 123 -7.07 26.46 -19.38
N LYS A 124 -6.19 26.55 -18.38
CA LYS A 124 -5.41 25.43 -17.82
C LYS A 124 -5.84 25.06 -16.41
#